data_AF-A0AAD6YMS1-F1
#
_entry.id   AF-A0AAD6YMS1-F1
#
_cell.length_a   1.000
_cell.length_b   1.000
_cell.length_c   1.000
_cell.angle_alpha   90.00
_cell.angle_beta   90.00
_cell.angle_gamma   90.00
#
_symmetry.space_group_name_H-M   'P 1'
#
loop_
_entity.id
_entity.type
_entity.pdbx_description
1 polymer ?
#
loop_
_entity_poly.entity_id
_entity_poly.type
_entity_poly.pdbx_seq_one_letter_code
_entity_poly.pdbx_strand_id
1 'polypeptide(L)'
;MILPDSDKEHASDATSIPLDAPPTYEASTSNVATASYPTDTKRHPSTPASPVASGSNLASSSSGSITSPSAATSWFNFASPTVRQVRATILGLVRDLVKLQPSDHSVVAISILKSCADACATNGLSISTILQEKSVEGHTPLYWAIVKRPAESPEQQEGTDLLTTLLSLSTPLIPATISDIRLACLLTSDQVLFQRLRNSHDFAPLSPTDQMLLDATTPPDEIAVENVPTDEFAFAADFVVVRFQKRMLVSKAILLDFIARGRMFRLGFHVSELRRTHLPPPGAWYASLSLLEHSPPTWIDSRLIVPAPSESAAESSPNSSGFASGFFGSGKPRPRPTLSARMKATEQLCAPGRHSSRRNQIILLLDGADSDGGLGGLQYAGCPYLSQDETLRFRLEARLTKPEAECVIC
;
A
#
# COMPACT_ATOMS: atom_id res chain seq x y z
N MET A 1 31.52 -6.92 -60.59
CA MET A 1 32.83 -6.68 -59.94
C MET A 1 32.54 -5.94 -58.64
N ILE A 2 32.78 -6.41 -57.42
CA ILE A 2 33.37 -7.61 -56.81
C ILE A 2 32.62 -7.76 -55.46
N LEU A 3 32.19 -8.97 -55.11
CA LEU A 3 31.68 -9.37 -53.79
C LEU A 3 32.83 -9.53 -52.78
N PRO A 4 32.55 -9.40 -51.48
CA PRO A 4 32.82 -10.49 -50.53
C PRO A 4 31.61 -10.70 -49.61
N ASP A 5 31.12 -11.89 -49.24
CA ASP A 5 31.64 -13.24 -49.01
C ASP A 5 32.63 -13.34 -47.83
N SER A 6 32.11 -13.73 -46.65
CA SER A 6 32.67 -14.79 -45.80
C SER A 6 31.87 -14.95 -44.50
N ASP A 7 31.24 -16.12 -44.44
CA ASP A 7 30.62 -16.76 -43.30
C ASP A 7 31.56 -16.99 -42.10
N LYS A 8 30.99 -17.00 -40.89
CA LYS A 8 31.56 -17.76 -39.78
C LYS A 8 30.47 -18.23 -38.81
N GLU A 9 29.91 -19.40 -39.13
CA GLU A 9 29.12 -20.21 -38.20
C GLU A 9 30.02 -20.69 -37.04
N HIS A 10 29.54 -20.51 -35.80
CA HIS A 10 30.04 -21.24 -34.65
C HIS A 10 28.95 -22.20 -34.16
N ALA A 11 29.15 -23.47 -34.54
CA ALA A 11 28.52 -24.61 -33.89
C ALA A 11 29.20 -24.86 -32.54
N SER A 12 28.44 -24.78 -31.45
CA SER A 12 28.86 -25.26 -30.13
C SER A 12 27.90 -26.34 -29.65
N ASP A 13 28.31 -27.57 -29.96
CA ASP A 13 28.38 -28.75 -29.10
C ASP A 13 27.21 -29.04 -28.15
N ALA A 14 26.43 -30.05 -28.53
CA ALA A 14 25.39 -30.68 -27.74
C ALA A 14 26.03 -31.65 -26.72
N THR A 15 26.10 -31.25 -25.46
CA THR A 15 26.45 -32.17 -24.37
C THR A 15 25.17 -32.85 -23.85
N SER A 16 25.03 -34.12 -24.20
CA SER A 16 23.99 -35.04 -23.71
C SER A 16 24.13 -35.29 -22.20
N ILE A 17 23.11 -34.93 -21.43
CA ILE A 17 22.98 -35.31 -20.01
C ILE A 17 22.09 -36.56 -19.93
N PRO A 18 22.54 -37.67 -19.30
CA PRO A 18 21.71 -38.85 -19.11
C PRO A 18 20.67 -38.61 -18.00
N LEU A 19 19.43 -38.97 -18.32
CA LEU A 19 18.35 -39.19 -17.35
C LEU A 19 18.63 -40.45 -16.53
N ASP A 20 18.12 -40.42 -15.29
CA ASP A 20 17.71 -41.58 -14.47
C ASP A 20 18.67 -42.02 -13.34
N ALA A 21 18.48 -41.41 -12.17
CA ALA A 21 18.68 -42.07 -10.88
C ALA A 21 17.71 -41.48 -9.84
N PRO A 22 16.93 -42.29 -9.11
CA PRO A 22 16.07 -41.81 -8.02
C PRO A 22 16.92 -41.37 -6.81
N PRO A 23 16.48 -40.37 -6.03
CA PRO A 23 17.18 -39.94 -4.83
C PRO A 23 17.19 -41.06 -3.77
N THR A 24 18.39 -41.44 -3.35
CA THR A 24 18.66 -42.27 -2.17
C THR A 24 18.24 -41.52 -0.90
N TYR A 25 17.30 -42.09 -0.14
CA TYR A 25 16.99 -41.66 1.22
C TYR A 25 18.10 -42.14 2.16
N GLU A 26 18.97 -41.23 2.59
CA GLU A 26 19.80 -41.46 3.77
C GLU A 26 19.01 -41.08 5.03
N ALA A 27 18.67 -42.11 5.80
CA ALA A 27 18.10 -42.01 7.13
C ALA A 27 19.18 -41.54 8.11
N SER A 28 19.24 -40.24 8.39
CA SER A 28 20.00 -39.72 9.52
C SER A 28 19.15 -39.74 10.78
N THR A 29 19.30 -40.83 11.54
CA THR A 29 18.97 -40.89 12.97
C THR A 29 19.96 -40.01 13.75
N SER A 30 19.49 -38.89 14.28
CA SER A 30 20.24 -38.11 15.27
C SER A 30 19.32 -37.65 16.40
N ASN A 31 19.41 -38.41 17.50
CA ASN A 31 19.33 -38.01 18.91
C ASN A 31 18.30 -36.95 19.30
N VAL A 32 17.12 -37.45 19.69
CA VAL A 32 16.19 -36.76 20.58
C VAL A 32 16.85 -36.64 21.96
N ALA A 33 17.37 -35.45 22.26
CA ALA A 33 17.65 -35.06 23.63
C ALA A 33 16.31 -34.73 24.33
N THR A 34 15.97 -35.60 25.26
CA THR A 34 14.84 -35.51 26.20
C THR A 34 14.97 -34.24 27.05
N ALA A 35 14.26 -33.18 26.66
CA ALA A 35 14.00 -32.05 27.54
C ALA A 35 12.73 -32.34 28.35
N SER A 36 12.95 -32.64 29.62
CA SER A 36 11.99 -32.80 30.70
C SER A 36 10.97 -31.66 30.80
N TYR A 37 9.69 -32.01 30.72
CA TYR A 37 8.57 -31.17 31.12
C TYR A 37 8.50 -31.05 32.65
N PRO A 38 8.33 -29.84 33.22
CA PRO A 38 7.83 -29.67 34.57
C PRO A 38 6.30 -29.61 34.55
N THR A 39 5.70 -30.68 35.06
CA THR A 39 4.50 -30.76 35.93
C THR A 39 3.64 -29.50 36.12
N ASP A 40 2.40 -29.63 35.63
CA ASP A 40 1.12 -29.47 36.34
C ASP A 40 1.16 -28.76 37.72
N THR A 41 0.58 -27.55 37.75
CA THR A 41 -0.13 -27.06 38.95
C THR A 41 -1.53 -26.58 38.56
N LYS A 42 -2.51 -27.46 38.77
CA LYS A 42 -3.92 -27.17 39.09
C LYS A 42 -4.13 -25.76 39.67
N ARG A 43 -4.93 -24.94 38.99
CA ARG A 43 -5.65 -23.82 39.63
C ARG A 43 -7.16 -24.05 39.52
N HIS A 44 -7.78 -24.10 40.69
CA HIS A 44 -9.22 -24.17 40.92
C HIS A 44 -9.94 -22.88 40.49
N PRO A 45 -11.27 -22.95 40.26
CA PRO A 45 -12.09 -21.82 39.86
C PRO A 45 -12.44 -20.96 41.07
N SER A 46 -12.29 -19.64 40.94
CA SER A 46 -12.79 -18.67 41.92
C SER A 46 -14.02 -17.97 41.36
N THR A 47 -15.03 -17.93 42.22
CA THR A 47 -16.39 -17.43 42.09
C THR A 47 -16.51 -15.92 41.79
N PRO A 48 -17.69 -15.48 41.29
CA PRO A 48 -17.97 -14.08 41.01
C PRO A 48 -18.38 -13.32 42.28
N ALA A 49 -17.86 -12.10 42.46
CA ALA A 49 -18.33 -11.16 43.47
C ALA A 49 -18.97 -9.95 42.77
N SER A 50 -20.26 -9.73 43.06
CA SER A 50 -21.00 -8.47 42.84
C SER A 50 -21.15 -7.75 44.20
N PRO A 51 -21.90 -6.64 44.29
CA PRO A 51 -21.44 -5.26 44.14
C PRO A 51 -21.53 -4.46 45.46
N VAL A 52 -20.86 -3.30 45.54
CA VAL A 52 -21.11 -2.32 46.61
C VAL A 52 -21.55 -0.99 46.00
N ALA A 53 -22.73 -0.57 46.43
CA ALA A 53 -23.40 0.69 46.13
C ALA A 53 -22.92 1.82 47.05
N SER A 54 -23.01 3.06 46.57
CA SER A 54 -23.40 4.32 47.27
C SER A 54 -23.06 5.48 46.30
N GLY A 55 -24.04 6.20 45.72
CA GLY A 55 -24.72 7.36 46.30
C GLY A 55 -23.92 8.63 45.92
N SER A 56 -24.43 9.68 45.29
CA SER A 56 -25.74 10.33 45.39
C SER A 56 -25.96 11.39 44.29
N ASN A 57 -27.20 11.44 43.77
CA ASN A 57 -28.08 12.58 43.44
C ASN A 57 -27.53 13.89 42.83
N LEU A 58 -28.15 14.35 41.73
CA LEU A 58 -29.07 15.50 41.75
C LEU A 58 -29.88 15.63 40.44
N ALA A 59 -31.06 16.22 40.61
CA ALA A 59 -32.22 16.20 39.74
C ALA A 59 -32.11 17.08 38.48
N SER A 60 -32.84 16.71 37.44
CA SER A 60 -33.78 17.64 36.79
C SER A 60 -34.83 16.90 35.97
N SER A 61 -36.03 17.45 36.06
CA SER A 61 -37.34 16.93 35.68
C SER A 61 -37.83 17.57 34.38
N SER A 62 -38.40 16.76 33.47
CA SER A 62 -39.58 17.06 32.62
C SER A 62 -39.67 15.97 31.54
N SER A 63 -40.58 15.00 31.64
CA SER A 63 -42.00 15.03 31.25
C SER A 63 -42.23 15.29 29.76
N GLY A 64 -42.38 14.21 28.99
CA GLY A 64 -42.77 14.21 27.58
C GLY A 64 -42.81 12.81 27.00
N SER A 65 -43.76 11.98 27.43
CA SER A 65 -43.98 10.63 26.88
C SER A 65 -44.68 10.72 25.53
N ILE A 66 -43.95 10.45 24.44
CA ILE A 66 -44.53 10.04 23.16
C ILE A 66 -44.09 8.61 22.91
N THR A 67 -45.03 7.69 23.11
CA THR A 67 -44.93 6.27 22.80
C THR A 67 -44.75 6.10 21.28
N SER A 68 -43.52 5.81 20.85
CA SER A 68 -43.23 5.37 19.49
C SER A 68 -43.65 3.91 19.32
N PRO A 69 -44.33 3.54 18.21
CA PRO A 69 -44.75 2.18 17.98
C PRO A 69 -43.54 1.28 17.74
N SER A 70 -43.48 0.21 18.54
CA SER A 70 -42.63 -0.96 18.40
C SER A 70 -42.48 -1.36 16.92
N ALA A 71 -41.29 -1.14 16.38
CA ALA A 71 -40.89 -1.62 15.08
C ALA A 71 -40.90 -3.15 15.13
N ALA A 72 -41.91 -3.75 14.51
CA ALA A 72 -41.95 -5.17 14.23
C ALA A 72 -40.68 -5.54 13.47
N THR A 73 -39.81 -6.28 14.14
CA THR A 73 -38.75 -7.06 13.50
C THR A 73 -39.40 -7.82 12.34
N SER A 74 -38.85 -7.70 11.14
CA SER A 74 -39.27 -8.44 9.95
C SER A 74 -38.31 -9.62 9.78
N TRP A 75 -38.63 -10.76 10.39
CA TRP A 75 -37.73 -11.93 10.53
C TRP A 75 -37.90 -12.93 9.38
N PHE A 76 -38.81 -12.65 8.45
CA PHE A 76 -39.16 -13.55 7.37
C PHE A 76 -39.12 -12.84 6.02
N ASN A 77 -37.94 -12.36 5.64
CA ASN A 77 -37.63 -12.17 4.23
C ASN A 77 -37.46 -13.56 3.57
N PHE A 78 -38.58 -14.22 3.30
CA PHE A 78 -38.64 -15.31 2.34
C PHE A 78 -38.40 -14.70 0.95
N ALA A 79 -37.13 -14.46 0.61
CA ALA A 79 -36.74 -14.15 -0.76
C ALA A 79 -37.40 -15.19 -1.67
N SER A 80 -38.06 -14.74 -2.74
CA SER A 80 -38.73 -15.64 -3.67
C SER A 80 -37.70 -16.70 -4.14
N PRO A 81 -38.09 -17.97 -4.32
CA PRO A 81 -37.19 -19.03 -4.78
C PRO A 81 -36.35 -18.61 -5.99
N THR A 82 -36.93 -17.79 -6.86
CA THR A 82 -36.31 -17.14 -8.01
C THR A 82 -35.08 -16.31 -7.65
N VAL A 83 -35.13 -15.46 -6.62
CA VAL A 83 -34.01 -14.58 -6.24
C VAL A 83 -32.79 -15.38 -5.78
N ARG A 84 -33.01 -16.45 -5.01
CA ARG A 84 -31.91 -17.34 -4.57
C ARG A 84 -31.28 -18.07 -5.75
N GLN A 85 -32.09 -18.54 -6.68
CA GLN A 85 -31.62 -19.22 -7.89
C GLN A 85 -30.83 -18.25 -8.79
N VAL A 86 -31.33 -17.03 -9.03
CA VAL A 86 -30.63 -16.00 -9.81
C VAL A 86 -29.27 -15.69 -9.19
N ARG A 87 -29.24 -15.46 -7.87
CA ARG A 87 -27.98 -15.23 -7.13
C ARG A 87 -27.00 -16.39 -7.28
N ALA A 88 -27.45 -17.63 -7.12
CA ALA A 88 -26.60 -18.81 -7.27
C ALA A 88 -26.04 -18.95 -8.69
N THR A 89 -26.88 -18.71 -9.70
CA THR A 89 -26.46 -18.70 -11.12
C THR A 89 -25.40 -17.63 -11.37
N ILE A 90 -25.59 -16.41 -10.89
CA ILE A 90 -24.63 -15.31 -11.08
C ILE A 90 -23.31 -15.62 -10.39
N LEU A 91 -23.33 -16.15 -9.17
CA LEU A 91 -22.12 -16.58 -8.48
C LEU A 91 -21.39 -17.70 -9.23
N GLY A 92 -22.12 -18.64 -9.84
CA GLY A 92 -21.55 -19.67 -10.71
C GLY A 92 -20.86 -19.07 -11.94
N LEU A 93 -21.56 -18.18 -12.66
CA LEU A 93 -21.01 -17.50 -13.84
C LEU A 93 -19.77 -16.68 -13.49
N VAL A 94 -19.81 -15.86 -12.44
CA VAL A 94 -18.67 -15.05 -12.00
C VAL A 94 -17.48 -15.94 -11.63
N ARG A 95 -17.72 -17.06 -10.94
CA ARG A 95 -16.66 -18.03 -10.62
C ARG A 95 -16.01 -18.59 -11.89
N ASP A 96 -16.81 -18.94 -12.89
CA ASP A 96 -16.31 -19.50 -14.14
C ASP A 96 -15.54 -18.44 -14.94
N LEU A 97 -16.03 -17.20 -15.00
CA LEU A 97 -15.34 -16.08 -15.64
C LEU A 97 -13.94 -15.85 -15.05
N VAL A 98 -13.81 -15.89 -13.73
CA VAL A 98 -12.51 -15.70 -13.07
C VAL A 98 -11.62 -16.95 -13.17
N LYS A 99 -12.14 -18.08 -13.65
CA LYS A 99 -11.32 -19.25 -14.00
C LYS A 99 -10.81 -19.23 -15.43
N LEU A 100 -11.49 -18.52 -16.34
CA LEU A 100 -11.05 -18.34 -17.71
C LEU A 100 -9.78 -17.48 -17.74
N GLN A 101 -8.84 -17.82 -18.64
CA GLN A 101 -7.65 -17.01 -18.83
C GLN A 101 -8.01 -15.68 -19.54
N PRO A 102 -7.47 -14.53 -19.09
CA PRO A 102 -7.91 -13.22 -19.58
C PRO A 102 -7.63 -12.92 -21.06
N SER A 103 -6.65 -13.57 -21.68
CA SER A 103 -6.08 -13.14 -22.97
C SER A 103 -7.06 -13.23 -24.15
N ASP A 104 -8.00 -14.18 -24.13
CA ASP A 104 -8.78 -14.50 -25.33
C ASP A 104 -10.28 -14.13 -25.21
N HIS A 105 -10.73 -13.79 -23.99
CA HIS A 105 -12.16 -13.75 -23.67
C HIS A 105 -12.62 -12.52 -22.88
N SER A 106 -11.80 -11.47 -22.80
CA SER A 106 -12.13 -10.24 -22.03
C SER A 106 -13.48 -9.63 -22.46
N VAL A 107 -13.71 -9.47 -23.76
CA VAL A 107 -14.95 -8.86 -24.31
C VAL A 107 -16.19 -9.69 -23.94
N VAL A 108 -16.10 -11.01 -24.04
CA VAL A 108 -17.20 -11.92 -23.69
C VAL A 108 -17.45 -11.93 -22.18
N ALA A 109 -16.40 -11.92 -21.37
CA ALA A 109 -16.53 -11.85 -19.93
C ALA A 109 -17.22 -10.54 -19.49
N ILE A 110 -16.87 -9.41 -20.12
CA ILE A 110 -17.47 -8.10 -19.85
C ILE A 110 -18.96 -8.10 -20.21
N SER A 111 -19.37 -8.68 -21.35
CA SER A 111 -20.78 -8.74 -21.74
C SER A 111 -21.60 -9.62 -20.79
N ILE A 112 -21.03 -10.75 -20.34
CA ILE A 112 -21.66 -11.62 -19.34
C ILE A 112 -21.83 -10.88 -18.00
N LEU A 113 -20.82 -10.14 -17.53
CA LEU A 113 -20.92 -9.36 -16.30
C LEU A 113 -22.00 -8.28 -16.37
N LYS A 114 -22.12 -7.59 -17.51
CA LYS A 114 -23.20 -6.61 -17.74
C LYS A 114 -24.57 -7.28 -17.70
N SER A 115 -24.73 -8.42 -18.36
CA SER A 115 -25.97 -9.20 -18.30
C SER A 115 -26.29 -9.67 -16.87
N CYS A 116 -25.29 -10.06 -16.09
CA CYS A 116 -25.47 -10.39 -14.67
C CYS A 116 -25.94 -9.18 -13.86
N ALA A 117 -25.41 -7.99 -14.14
CA ALA A 117 -25.85 -6.76 -13.49
C ALA A 117 -27.32 -6.42 -13.81
N ASP A 118 -27.73 -6.54 -15.07
CA ASP A 118 -29.13 -6.33 -15.49
C ASP A 118 -30.08 -7.36 -14.86
N ALA A 119 -29.66 -8.62 -14.81
CA ALA A 119 -30.41 -9.69 -14.15
C ALA A 119 -30.54 -9.44 -12.63
N CYS A 120 -29.48 -8.93 -11.98
CA CYS A 120 -29.55 -8.51 -10.57
C CYS A 120 -30.59 -7.40 -10.37
N ALA A 121 -30.51 -6.34 -11.18
CA ALA A 121 -31.42 -5.20 -11.08
C ALA A 121 -32.88 -5.61 -11.25
N THR A 122 -33.17 -6.48 -12.23
CA THR A 122 -34.52 -7.02 -12.50
C THR A 122 -35.09 -7.82 -11.33
N ASN A 123 -34.22 -8.45 -10.53
CA ASN A 123 -34.62 -9.31 -9.41
C ASN A 123 -34.41 -8.65 -8.04
N GLY A 124 -34.16 -7.34 -7.98
CA GLY A 124 -33.94 -6.61 -6.73
C GLY A 124 -32.67 -7.04 -5.97
N LEU A 125 -31.66 -7.54 -6.69
CA LEU A 125 -30.34 -7.88 -6.15
C LEU A 125 -29.34 -6.75 -6.44
N SER A 126 -28.36 -6.59 -5.56
CA SER A 126 -27.21 -5.72 -5.81
C SER A 126 -26.04 -6.54 -6.34
N ILE A 127 -25.65 -6.29 -7.60
CA ILE A 127 -24.47 -6.92 -8.21
C ILE A 127 -23.20 -6.61 -7.41
N SER A 128 -23.09 -5.38 -6.89
CA SER A 128 -21.97 -4.95 -6.04
C SER A 128 -21.85 -5.78 -4.78
N THR A 129 -22.97 -6.13 -4.12
CA THR A 129 -22.94 -7.02 -2.95
C THR A 129 -22.46 -8.42 -3.34
N ILE A 130 -22.94 -8.97 -4.45
CA ILE A 130 -22.60 -10.32 -4.91
C ILE A 130 -21.11 -10.43 -5.29
N LEU A 131 -20.56 -9.45 -6.00
CA LEU A 131 -19.15 -9.45 -6.43
C LEU A 131 -18.16 -9.28 -5.26
N GLN A 132 -18.62 -8.79 -4.11
CA GLN A 132 -17.82 -8.61 -2.90
C GLN A 132 -17.93 -9.80 -1.93
N GLU A 133 -18.70 -10.83 -2.29
CA GLU A 133 -18.82 -12.05 -1.49
C GLU A 133 -17.63 -12.98 -1.72
N LYS A 134 -17.19 -13.64 -0.65
CA LYS A 134 -16.14 -14.65 -0.64
C LYS A 134 -16.61 -15.98 -1.23
N SER A 135 -16.99 -15.95 -2.51
CA SER A 135 -17.72 -17.01 -3.20
C SER A 135 -16.82 -18.00 -3.97
N VAL A 136 -15.52 -17.70 -4.09
CA VAL A 136 -14.55 -18.52 -4.81
C VAL A 136 -13.42 -18.88 -3.84
N GLU A 137 -13.41 -20.12 -3.36
CA GLU A 137 -12.32 -20.67 -2.53
C GLU A 137 -11.98 -19.78 -1.30
N GLY A 138 -12.99 -19.17 -0.69
CA GLY A 138 -12.82 -18.33 0.51
C GLY A 138 -12.38 -16.88 0.24
N HIS A 139 -12.25 -16.49 -1.03
CA HIS A 139 -11.90 -15.14 -1.48
C HIS A 139 -12.94 -14.56 -2.44
N THR A 140 -12.83 -13.26 -2.67
CA THR A 140 -13.68 -12.52 -3.62
C THR A 140 -13.28 -12.83 -5.07
N PRO A 141 -14.23 -12.70 -6.02
CA PRO A 141 -13.91 -12.67 -7.45
C PRO A 141 -12.81 -11.66 -7.82
N LEU A 142 -12.78 -10.50 -7.16
CA LEU A 142 -11.76 -9.46 -7.36
C LEU A 142 -10.35 -9.93 -6.99
N TYR A 143 -10.21 -10.62 -5.86
CA TYR A 143 -8.93 -11.23 -5.46
C TYR A 143 -8.42 -12.17 -6.54
N TRP A 144 -9.27 -13.08 -7.02
CA TRP A 144 -8.84 -14.07 -8.01
C TRP A 144 -8.57 -13.47 -9.39
N ALA A 145 -9.29 -12.41 -9.76
CA ALA A 145 -9.02 -11.66 -10.99
C ALA A 145 -7.64 -11.00 -10.97
N ILE A 146 -7.14 -10.60 -9.80
CA ILE A 146 -5.77 -10.08 -9.62
C ILE A 146 -4.75 -11.21 -9.66
N VAL A 147 -4.97 -12.28 -8.87
CA VAL A 147 -4.02 -13.40 -8.76
C VAL A 147 -3.80 -14.12 -10.10
N LYS A 148 -4.84 -14.22 -10.93
CA LYS A 148 -4.78 -14.88 -12.23
C LYS A 148 -4.48 -13.94 -13.40
N ARG A 149 -4.27 -12.66 -13.11
CA ARG A 149 -3.89 -11.68 -14.14
C ARG A 149 -2.53 -12.10 -14.73
N PRO A 150 -2.38 -12.19 -16.06
CA PRO A 150 -1.06 -12.33 -16.66
C PRO A 150 -0.20 -11.11 -16.33
N ALA A 151 1.11 -11.28 -16.24
CA ALA A 151 2.03 -10.15 -16.10
C ALA A 151 1.80 -9.17 -17.26
N GLU A 152 1.54 -7.90 -16.94
CA GLU A 152 1.23 -6.90 -17.97
C GLU A 152 2.41 -6.72 -18.92
N SER A 153 2.16 -6.91 -20.22
CA SER A 153 3.01 -6.32 -21.23
C SER A 153 2.67 -4.83 -21.35
N PRO A 154 3.67 -3.94 -21.58
CA PRO A 154 3.43 -2.51 -21.69
C PRO A 154 2.44 -2.15 -22.81
N GLU A 155 2.31 -2.99 -23.84
CA GLU A 155 1.39 -2.78 -24.97
C GLU A 155 -0.09 -3.01 -24.63
N GLN A 156 -0.40 -3.74 -23.54
CA GLN A 156 -1.76 -4.12 -23.17
C GLN A 156 -2.47 -3.15 -22.21
N GLN A 157 -1.85 -2.01 -21.89
CA GLN A 157 -2.39 -1.09 -20.88
C GLN A 157 -3.66 -0.34 -21.32
N GLU A 158 -3.98 -0.27 -22.61
CA GLU A 158 -5.12 0.52 -23.12
C GLU A 158 -6.48 -0.22 -23.12
N GLY A 159 -6.51 -1.52 -22.81
CA GLY A 159 -7.73 -2.33 -22.85
C GLY A 159 -8.61 -2.21 -21.59
N THR A 160 -9.94 -2.23 -21.76
CA THR A 160 -10.86 -2.49 -20.64
C THR A 160 -10.68 -3.93 -20.19
N ASP A 161 -9.97 -4.13 -19.09
CA ASP A 161 -9.74 -5.44 -18.50
C ASP A 161 -10.96 -5.91 -17.65
N LEU A 162 -11.06 -7.23 -17.49
CA LEU A 162 -12.01 -7.89 -16.60
C LEU A 162 -11.95 -7.30 -15.18
N LEU A 163 -10.75 -7.08 -14.64
CA LEU A 163 -10.58 -6.50 -13.31
C LEU A 163 -11.22 -5.11 -13.20
N THR A 164 -10.98 -4.24 -14.19
CA THR A 164 -11.56 -2.89 -14.22
C THR A 164 -13.08 -2.94 -14.24
N THR A 165 -13.65 -3.87 -15.02
CA THR A 165 -15.10 -4.07 -15.09
C THR A 165 -15.66 -4.57 -13.75
N LEU A 166 -15.03 -5.57 -13.14
CA LEU A 166 -15.42 -6.10 -11.84
C LEU A 166 -15.36 -5.00 -10.75
N LEU A 167 -14.31 -4.18 -10.74
CA LEU A 167 -14.18 -3.06 -9.81
C LEU A 167 -15.32 -2.06 -9.99
N SER A 168 -15.61 -1.64 -11.23
CA SER A 168 -16.67 -0.68 -11.51
C SER A 168 -18.06 -1.16 -11.07
N LEU A 169 -18.34 -2.47 -11.20
CA LEU A 169 -19.60 -3.09 -10.76
C LEU A 169 -19.63 -3.36 -9.25
N SER A 170 -18.48 -3.33 -8.57
CA SER A 170 -18.34 -3.62 -7.14
C SER A 170 -18.36 -2.37 -6.27
N THR A 171 -18.50 -1.17 -6.85
CA THR A 171 -18.53 0.06 -6.05
C THR A 171 -19.85 0.22 -5.28
N PRO A 172 -19.83 0.83 -4.08
CA PRO A 172 -18.64 1.13 -3.28
C PRO A 172 -18.01 -0.14 -2.67
N LEU A 173 -16.68 -0.17 -2.59
CA LEU A 173 -15.95 -1.30 -2.01
C LEU A 173 -16.02 -1.29 -0.49
N ILE A 174 -16.39 -2.43 0.12
CA ILE A 174 -16.35 -2.59 1.57
C ILE A 174 -14.90 -2.83 2.04
N PRO A 175 -14.55 -2.45 3.29
CA PRO A 175 -13.19 -2.60 3.80
C PRO A 175 -12.65 -4.03 3.73
N ALA A 176 -13.50 -5.05 3.89
CA ALA A 176 -13.10 -6.44 3.77
C ALA A 176 -12.66 -6.82 2.35
N THR A 177 -13.32 -6.27 1.32
CA THR A 177 -12.95 -6.46 -0.09
C THR A 177 -11.65 -5.72 -0.41
N ILE A 178 -11.47 -4.50 0.09
CA ILE A 178 -10.21 -3.74 -0.07
C ILE A 178 -9.04 -4.53 0.54
N SER A 179 -9.23 -5.09 1.73
CA SER A 179 -8.25 -5.96 2.39
C SER A 179 -7.93 -7.21 1.55
N ASP A 180 -8.93 -7.83 0.93
CA ASP A 180 -8.76 -8.98 0.03
C ASP A 180 -7.99 -8.61 -1.25
N ILE A 181 -8.31 -7.47 -1.86
CA ILE A 181 -7.57 -6.92 -3.02
C ILE A 181 -6.11 -6.65 -2.66
N ARG A 182 -5.84 -6.04 -1.51
CA ARG A 182 -4.47 -5.79 -1.03
C ARG A 182 -3.69 -7.09 -0.85
N LEU A 183 -4.33 -8.12 -0.28
CA LEU A 183 -3.73 -9.44 -0.15
C LEU A 183 -3.37 -10.01 -1.53
N ALA A 184 -4.26 -9.91 -2.52
CA ALA A 184 -3.99 -10.37 -3.88
C ALA A 184 -2.77 -9.66 -4.49
N CYS A 185 -2.71 -8.33 -4.42
CA CYS A 185 -1.57 -7.55 -4.94
C CYS A 185 -0.27 -7.90 -4.21
N LEU A 186 -0.34 -8.15 -2.89
CA LEU A 186 0.83 -8.56 -2.11
C LEU A 186 1.36 -9.93 -2.56
N LEU A 187 0.47 -10.88 -2.82
CA LEU A 187 0.83 -12.23 -3.27
C LEU A 187 1.46 -12.22 -4.67
N THR A 188 0.98 -11.39 -5.58
CA THR A 188 1.57 -11.25 -6.93
C THR A 188 2.78 -10.32 -6.93
N SER A 189 3.00 -9.55 -5.86
CA SER A 189 4.01 -8.48 -5.78
C SER A 189 3.94 -7.49 -6.94
N ASP A 190 2.74 -7.25 -7.47
CA ASP A 190 2.50 -6.35 -8.60
C ASP A 190 2.29 -4.90 -8.12
N GLN A 191 3.40 -4.18 -7.98
CA GLN A 191 3.40 -2.78 -7.56
C GLN A 191 2.70 -1.85 -8.59
N VAL A 192 2.81 -2.14 -9.89
CA VAL A 192 2.24 -1.28 -10.94
C VAL A 192 0.72 -1.34 -10.88
N LEU A 193 0.16 -2.55 -10.78
CA LEU A 193 -1.27 -2.73 -10.58
C LEU A 193 -1.73 -2.10 -9.27
N PHE A 194 -0.98 -2.30 -8.18
CA PHE A 194 -1.32 -1.71 -6.89
C PHE A 194 -1.38 -0.16 -6.94
N GLN A 195 -0.45 0.49 -7.63
CA GLN A 195 -0.50 1.94 -7.86
C GLN A 195 -1.70 2.36 -8.70
N ARG A 196 -2.01 1.62 -9.78
CA ARG A 196 -3.20 1.91 -10.59
C ARG A 196 -4.48 1.83 -9.75
N LEU A 197 -4.60 0.80 -8.91
CA LEU A 197 -5.72 0.65 -7.99
C LEU A 197 -5.76 1.80 -6.97
N ARG A 198 -4.64 2.16 -6.35
CA ARG A 198 -4.53 3.28 -5.40
C ARG A 198 -4.95 4.62 -6.02
N ASN A 199 -4.68 4.82 -7.30
CA ASN A 199 -5.05 6.03 -8.01
C ASN A 199 -6.52 6.05 -8.46
N SER A 200 -7.23 4.92 -8.34
CA SER A 200 -8.67 4.87 -8.60
C SER A 200 -9.46 5.37 -7.38
N HIS A 201 -10.37 6.32 -7.63
CA HIS A 201 -11.21 6.92 -6.59
C HIS A 201 -12.06 5.88 -5.83
N ASP A 202 -12.42 4.79 -6.50
CA ASP A 202 -13.26 3.72 -5.97
C ASP A 202 -12.54 2.83 -4.95
N PHE A 203 -11.21 2.76 -5.01
CA PHE A 203 -10.41 1.89 -4.16
C PHE A 203 -9.76 2.64 -2.98
N ALA A 204 -9.23 3.83 -3.24
CA ALA A 204 -8.60 4.66 -2.21
C ALA A 204 -9.10 6.10 -2.36
N PRO A 205 -10.34 6.39 -1.92
CA PRO A 205 -10.89 7.73 -2.02
C PRO A 205 -9.99 8.71 -1.25
N LEU A 206 -9.69 9.83 -1.90
CA LEU A 206 -8.95 10.91 -1.27
C LEU A 206 -9.77 11.50 -0.12
N SER A 207 -9.08 12.05 0.88
CA SER A 207 -9.74 12.92 1.86
C SER A 207 -10.49 14.03 1.12
N PRO A 208 -11.70 14.45 1.56
CA PRO A 208 -12.41 15.57 0.94
C PRO A 208 -11.54 16.85 0.85
N THR A 209 -10.65 17.03 1.82
CA THR A 209 -9.68 18.12 1.83
C THR A 209 -8.63 17.95 0.73
N ASP A 210 -8.06 16.76 0.58
CA ASP A 210 -7.12 16.47 -0.50
C ASP A 210 -7.80 16.55 -1.88
N GLN A 211 -9.06 16.14 -2.01
CA GLN A 211 -9.83 16.26 -3.25
C GLN A 211 -10.08 17.72 -3.64
N MET A 212 -10.25 18.61 -2.67
CA MET A 212 -10.37 20.05 -2.92
C MET A 212 -9.02 20.70 -3.24
N LEU A 213 -7.93 20.19 -2.67
CA LEU A 213 -6.57 20.71 -2.91
C LEU A 213 -5.95 20.18 -4.19
N LEU A 214 -6.26 18.95 -4.57
CA LEU A 214 -5.82 18.26 -5.76
C LEU A 214 -6.96 18.38 -6.76
N ASP A 215 -6.98 19.51 -7.50
CA ASP A 215 -7.95 19.71 -8.57
C ASP A 215 -7.97 18.48 -9.49
N ALA A 216 -9.07 18.21 -10.19
CA ALA A 216 -9.20 17.05 -11.09
C ALA A 216 -8.12 16.98 -12.20
N THR A 217 -7.39 18.07 -12.43
CA THR A 217 -6.27 18.19 -13.37
C THR A 217 -4.91 17.87 -12.75
N THR A 218 -4.82 17.76 -11.43
CA THR A 218 -3.56 17.50 -10.73
C THR A 218 -3.21 16.02 -10.91
N PRO A 219 -1.99 15.70 -11.39
CA PRO A 219 -1.60 14.31 -11.54
C PRO A 219 -1.54 13.62 -10.16
N PRO A 220 -1.83 12.31 -10.09
CA PRO A 220 -1.71 11.56 -8.85
C PRO A 220 -0.24 11.46 -8.40
N ASP A 221 -0.03 11.19 -7.11
CA ASP A 221 1.32 10.90 -6.60
C ASP A 221 1.90 9.66 -7.29
N GLU A 222 3.16 9.74 -7.75
CA GLU A 222 3.84 8.64 -8.44
C GLU A 222 4.76 7.89 -7.47
N ILE A 223 4.77 6.55 -7.57
CA ILE A 223 5.63 5.68 -6.76
C ILE A 223 6.22 4.60 -7.65
N ALA A 224 7.53 4.65 -7.88
CA ALA A 224 8.29 3.61 -8.55
C ALA A 224 9.08 2.80 -7.53
N VAL A 225 9.03 1.47 -7.61
CA VAL A 225 9.78 0.59 -6.69
C VAL A 225 10.74 -0.26 -7.50
N GLU A 226 12.00 -0.25 -7.09
CA GLU A 226 13.10 -1.00 -7.67
C GLU A 226 13.62 -2.01 -6.63
N ASN A 227 13.55 -3.30 -6.95
CA ASN A 227 14.18 -4.35 -6.16
C ASN A 227 15.64 -4.50 -6.61
N VAL A 228 16.59 -4.32 -5.69
CA VAL A 228 18.03 -4.42 -6.01
C VAL A 228 18.38 -5.86 -6.40
N PRO A 229 18.81 -6.15 -7.64
CA PRO A 229 18.98 -7.53 -8.11
C PRO A 229 20.07 -8.29 -7.34
N THR A 230 21.05 -7.59 -6.77
CA THR A 230 22.18 -8.18 -6.04
C THR A 230 21.91 -8.44 -4.56
N ASP A 231 20.85 -7.85 -3.98
CA ASP A 231 20.52 -8.03 -2.56
C ASP A 231 19.01 -8.28 -2.43
N GLU A 232 18.64 -9.54 -2.17
CA GLU A 232 17.26 -10.00 -2.02
C GLU A 232 16.46 -9.25 -0.95
N PHE A 233 17.16 -8.61 -0.01
CA PHE A 233 16.54 -7.87 1.09
C PHE A 233 16.54 -6.36 0.86
N ALA A 234 17.20 -5.85 -0.19
CA ALA A 234 17.27 -4.42 -0.46
C ALA A 234 16.28 -3.99 -1.54
N PHE A 235 15.72 -2.79 -1.38
CA PHE A 235 14.91 -2.13 -2.39
C PHE A 235 15.08 -0.61 -2.29
N ALA A 236 14.73 0.08 -3.37
CA ALA A 236 14.54 1.50 -3.40
C ALA A 236 13.14 1.84 -3.89
N ALA A 237 12.56 2.91 -3.36
CA ALA A 237 11.30 3.46 -3.83
C ALA A 237 11.47 4.95 -4.11
N ASP A 238 11.20 5.37 -5.34
CA ASP A 238 11.22 6.76 -5.77
C ASP A 238 9.80 7.32 -5.75
N PHE A 239 9.62 8.49 -5.16
CA PHE A 239 8.33 9.12 -4.93
C PHE A 239 8.28 10.51 -5.56
N VAL A 240 7.13 10.83 -6.14
CA VAL A 240 6.80 12.18 -6.63
C VAL A 240 5.48 12.58 -5.97
N VAL A 241 5.55 13.51 -5.03
CA VAL A 241 4.39 13.98 -4.27
C VAL A 241 4.04 15.39 -4.69
N VAL A 242 2.88 15.55 -5.32
CA VAL A 242 2.41 16.84 -5.82
C VAL A 242 1.82 17.69 -4.69
N ARG A 243 2.00 19.02 -4.80
CA ARG A 243 1.47 19.99 -3.83
C ARG A 243 1.82 19.65 -2.37
N PHE A 244 3.03 19.14 -2.13
CA PHE A 244 3.45 18.55 -0.86
C PHE A 244 3.21 19.50 0.32
N GLN A 245 3.67 20.75 0.23
CA GLN A 245 3.52 21.74 1.29
C GLN A 245 2.06 22.08 1.57
N LYS A 246 1.25 22.33 0.54
CA LYS A 246 -0.18 22.62 0.71
C LYS A 246 -0.90 21.48 1.41
N ARG A 247 -0.64 20.23 1.01
CA ARG A 247 -1.23 19.05 1.64
C ARG A 247 -0.79 18.89 3.09
N MET A 248 0.49 19.11 3.39
CA MET A 248 0.98 19.12 4.77
C MET A 248 0.35 20.22 5.62
N LEU A 249 0.11 21.41 5.06
CA LEU A 249 -0.50 22.51 5.80
C LEU A 249 -2.00 22.33 6.03
N VAL A 250 -2.72 21.78 5.06
CA VAL A 250 -4.18 21.74 5.06
C VAL A 250 -4.71 20.37 5.47
N SER A 251 -4.29 19.30 4.79
CA SER A 251 -4.71 17.92 5.10
C SER A 251 -3.92 17.30 6.26
N LYS A 252 -2.72 17.82 6.56
CA LYS A 252 -1.84 17.41 7.66
C LYS A 252 -1.38 15.95 7.62
N ALA A 253 -1.70 15.24 6.55
CA ALA A 253 -1.30 13.86 6.33
C ALA A 253 -1.18 13.58 4.82
N ILE A 254 -0.09 12.94 4.42
CA ILE A 254 0.12 12.39 3.08
C ILE A 254 0.50 10.93 3.28
N LEU A 255 -0.27 9.99 2.70
CA LEU A 255 -0.06 8.55 2.87
C LEU A 255 0.31 7.92 1.53
N LEU A 256 1.45 7.23 1.51
CA LEU A 256 2.04 6.61 0.33
C LEU A 256 2.18 5.11 0.59
N ASP A 257 1.28 4.35 0.00
CA ASP A 257 1.25 2.90 0.11
C ASP A 257 1.99 2.27 -1.08
N PHE A 258 2.85 1.29 -0.83
CA PHE A 258 3.61 0.60 -1.87
C PHE A 258 3.96 -0.84 -1.48
N ILE A 259 4.25 -1.68 -2.46
CA ILE A 259 4.68 -3.07 -2.30
C ILE A 259 6.16 -3.16 -2.67
N ALA A 260 6.96 -3.72 -1.78
CA ALA A 260 8.37 -4.01 -2.01
C ALA A 260 8.74 -5.33 -1.33
N ARG A 261 9.50 -6.18 -2.02
CA ARG A 261 9.98 -7.47 -1.49
C ARG A 261 8.90 -8.33 -0.81
N GLY A 262 7.68 -8.38 -1.37
CA GLY A 262 6.56 -9.15 -0.81
C GLY A 262 6.05 -8.63 0.53
N ARG A 263 6.23 -7.33 0.82
CA ARG A 263 5.64 -6.61 1.96
C ARG A 263 4.94 -5.37 1.43
N MET A 264 3.85 -4.98 2.08
CA MET A 264 3.14 -3.74 1.80
C MET A 264 3.50 -2.71 2.87
N PHE A 265 4.08 -1.60 2.45
CA PHE A 265 4.52 -0.52 3.31
C PHE A 265 3.59 0.67 3.18
N ARG A 266 3.50 1.45 4.26
CA ARG A 266 2.94 2.79 4.27
C ARG A 266 3.99 3.76 4.77
N LEU A 267 4.42 4.66 3.89
CA LEU A 267 5.19 5.85 4.24
C LEU A 267 4.22 7.03 4.37
N GLY A 268 4.22 7.68 5.53
CA GLY A 268 3.34 8.80 5.82
C GLY A 268 4.11 10.05 6.18
N PHE A 269 3.71 11.21 5.68
CA PHE A 269 4.11 12.50 6.22
C PHE A 269 2.95 13.09 7.01
N HIS A 270 3.23 13.65 8.18
CA HIS A 270 2.21 14.09 9.12
C HIS A 270 2.59 15.39 9.81
N VAL A 271 1.58 16.17 10.17
CA VAL A 271 1.70 17.23 11.17
C VAL A 271 1.09 16.74 12.47
N SER A 272 1.87 16.74 13.56
CA SER A 272 1.36 16.30 14.85
C SER A 272 0.27 17.26 15.35
N GLU A 273 -0.91 16.75 15.67
CA GLU A 273 -2.00 17.59 16.19
C GLU A 273 -2.16 17.50 17.70
N LEU A 274 -1.84 16.34 18.26
CA LEU A 274 -2.17 15.97 19.65
C LEU A 274 -0.91 15.64 20.42
N ARG A 275 -0.86 16.10 21.67
CA ARG A 275 0.17 15.66 22.63
C ARG A 275 -0.10 14.21 23.01
N ARG A 276 0.56 13.28 22.33
CA ARG A 276 0.65 11.88 22.74
C ARG A 276 2.10 11.60 23.16
N THR A 277 2.29 10.76 24.15
CA THR A 277 3.61 10.44 24.73
C THR A 277 4.63 9.88 23.73
N HIS A 278 4.17 9.39 22.58
CA HIS A 278 5.01 8.78 21.55
C HIS A 278 5.00 9.55 20.23
N LEU A 279 4.26 10.66 20.14
CA LEU A 279 4.22 11.49 18.95
C LEU A 279 5.04 12.77 19.18
N PRO A 280 5.56 13.37 18.09
CA PRO A 280 6.19 14.68 18.14
C PRO A 280 5.32 15.77 18.77
N PRO A 281 5.91 16.89 19.22
CA PRO A 281 5.17 18.05 19.70
C PRO A 281 4.12 18.52 18.68
N PRO A 282 2.96 19.04 19.12
CA PRO A 282 1.95 19.58 18.21
C PRO A 282 2.55 20.64 17.28
N GLY A 283 2.17 20.58 16.00
CA GLY A 283 2.70 21.43 14.93
C GLY A 283 3.95 20.87 14.25
N ALA A 284 4.67 19.92 14.87
CA ALA A 284 5.89 19.38 14.28
C ALA A 284 5.57 18.44 13.10
N TRP A 285 6.35 18.58 12.04
CA TRP A 285 6.28 17.71 10.86
C TRP A 285 7.12 16.46 11.10
N TYR A 286 6.58 15.30 10.75
CA TYR A 286 7.29 14.02 10.87
C TYR A 286 6.94 13.07 9.73
N ALA A 287 7.88 12.19 9.41
CA ALA A 287 7.64 11.03 8.57
C ALA A 287 7.40 9.79 9.43
N SER A 288 6.60 8.86 8.94
CA SER A 288 6.37 7.56 9.57
C SER A 288 6.45 6.43 8.55
N LEU A 289 7.02 5.29 8.95
CA LEU A 289 7.08 4.09 8.13
C LEU A 289 6.48 2.91 8.89
N SER A 290 5.52 2.23 8.27
CA SER A 290 4.80 1.10 8.87
C SER A 290 4.49 0.02 7.84
N LEU A 291 4.13 -1.18 8.32
CA LEU A 291 3.61 -2.26 7.48
C LEU A 291 2.09 -2.18 7.42
N LEU A 292 1.51 -2.52 6.27
CA LEU A 292 0.08 -2.72 6.10
C LEU A 292 -0.34 -4.16 6.38
N GLU A 293 -1.66 -4.36 6.50
CA GLU A 293 -2.29 -5.67 6.72
C GLU A 293 -1.74 -6.74 5.76
N HIS A 294 -1.74 -7.99 6.24
CA HIS A 294 -1.20 -9.17 5.54
C HIS A 294 0.31 -9.21 5.33
N SER A 295 1.03 -8.11 5.57
CA SER A 295 2.49 -8.11 5.46
C SER A 295 3.14 -8.95 6.58
N PRO A 296 4.08 -9.84 6.26
CA PRO A 296 4.85 -10.55 7.28
C PRO A 296 5.69 -9.56 8.11
N PRO A 297 5.85 -9.78 9.42
CA PRO A 297 6.73 -8.96 10.23
C PRO A 297 8.14 -8.88 9.65
N THR A 298 8.74 -7.69 9.63
CA THR A 298 10.08 -7.51 9.03
C THR A 298 10.94 -6.53 9.82
N TRP A 299 12.22 -6.84 9.92
CA TRP A 299 13.21 -5.84 10.27
C TRP A 299 13.41 -4.91 9.07
N ILE A 300 13.72 -3.65 9.34
CA ILE A 300 14.03 -2.69 8.30
C ILE A 300 15.03 -1.67 8.82
N ASP A 301 16.03 -1.41 7.99
CA ASP A 301 16.91 -0.26 8.09
C ASP A 301 16.73 0.54 6.81
N SER A 302 16.21 1.76 6.92
CA SER A 302 15.90 2.58 5.76
C SER A 302 16.42 3.99 5.88
N ARG A 303 16.53 4.65 4.73
CA ARG A 303 17.06 5.99 4.56
C ARG A 303 16.16 6.76 3.61
N LEU A 304 15.63 7.87 4.09
CA LEU A 304 14.91 8.85 3.29
C LEU A 304 15.94 9.81 2.70
N ILE A 305 15.89 10.02 1.39
CA ILE A 305 16.85 10.83 0.63
C ILE A 305 16.06 11.83 -0.21
N VAL A 306 16.33 13.12 -0.04
CA VAL A 306 15.82 14.17 -0.92
C VAL A 306 17.00 14.68 -1.75
N PRO A 307 17.06 14.34 -3.05
CA PRO A 307 18.19 14.71 -3.89
C PRO A 307 18.35 16.22 -3.93
N ALA A 308 19.61 16.68 -4.06
CA ALA A 308 19.87 18.08 -4.34
C ALA A 308 19.10 18.51 -5.62
N PRO A 309 18.50 19.72 -5.64
CA PRO A 309 17.82 20.20 -6.83
C PRO A 309 18.82 20.26 -7.98
N SER A 310 18.56 19.49 -9.04
CA SER A 310 19.41 19.45 -10.22
C SER A 310 19.32 20.79 -10.94
N GLU A 311 20.46 21.46 -11.15
CA GLU A 311 20.54 22.74 -11.88
C GLU A 311 20.12 22.62 -13.36
N SER A 312 19.95 21.39 -13.87
CA SER A 312 19.65 21.04 -15.25
C SER A 312 18.28 21.48 -15.78
N ALA A 313 17.38 22.00 -14.94
CA ALA A 313 16.12 22.58 -15.41
C ALA A 313 16.27 24.05 -15.89
N ALA A 314 17.46 24.66 -15.75
CA ALA A 314 17.73 26.03 -16.20
C ALA A 314 18.22 26.13 -17.65
N GLU A 315 18.27 25.02 -18.40
CA GLU A 315 18.68 25.05 -19.80
C GLU A 315 17.52 25.46 -20.70
N SER A 316 17.79 26.46 -21.55
CA SER A 316 16.99 26.96 -22.68
C SER A 316 15.94 28.05 -22.46
N SER A 317 16.25 29.12 -21.74
CA SER A 317 15.74 30.45 -22.12
C SER A 317 16.85 31.24 -22.82
N PRO A 318 16.97 31.16 -24.16
CA PRO A 318 17.92 31.97 -24.89
C PRO A 318 17.42 33.43 -24.98
N ASN A 319 18.35 34.37 -24.84
CA ASN A 319 18.24 35.78 -25.22
C ASN A 319 17.29 36.68 -24.40
N SER A 320 17.78 37.16 -23.26
CA SER A 320 17.57 38.57 -22.91
C SER A 320 18.91 39.27 -22.71
N SER A 321 19.41 39.85 -23.80
CA SER A 321 20.52 40.79 -23.82
C SER A 321 20.11 42.08 -23.09
N GLY A 322 20.22 42.08 -21.76
CA GLY A 322 19.92 43.22 -20.89
C GLY A 322 21.17 43.72 -20.19
N PHE A 323 21.78 44.77 -20.75
CA PHE A 323 22.84 45.55 -20.14
C PHE A 323 22.37 46.21 -18.84
N ALA A 324 23.06 46.00 -17.70
CA ALA A 324 23.48 47.05 -16.74
C ALA A 324 24.06 46.48 -15.42
N SER A 325 25.38 46.58 -15.30
CA SER A 325 26.14 47.23 -14.21
C SER A 325 25.74 47.05 -12.73
N GLY A 326 26.66 46.50 -11.91
CA GLY A 326 26.83 46.97 -10.53
C GLY A 326 27.31 45.98 -9.44
N PHE A 327 28.62 45.70 -9.38
CA PHE A 327 29.45 45.63 -8.16
C PHE A 327 28.97 44.88 -6.88
N PHE A 328 28.41 43.67 -6.96
CA PHE A 328 28.40 42.74 -5.82
C PHE A 328 29.00 41.39 -6.24
N GLY A 329 29.99 40.93 -5.47
CA GLY A 329 30.86 39.81 -5.82
C GLY A 329 30.09 38.57 -6.27
N SER A 330 30.43 38.11 -7.48
CA SER A 330 29.94 36.89 -8.13
C SER A 330 30.44 35.64 -7.41
N GLY A 331 30.09 35.48 -6.14
CA GLY A 331 30.25 34.23 -5.42
C GLY A 331 29.46 33.16 -6.15
N LYS A 332 30.16 32.22 -6.80
CA LYS A 332 29.54 31.05 -7.42
C LYS A 332 28.61 30.40 -6.39
N PRO A 333 27.33 30.19 -6.69
CA PRO A 333 26.41 29.56 -5.75
C PRO A 333 26.99 28.20 -5.34
N ARG A 334 27.09 27.94 -4.03
CA ARG A 334 27.53 26.62 -3.55
C ARG A 334 26.44 25.60 -3.88
N PRO A 335 26.81 24.42 -4.41
CA PRO A 335 25.83 23.38 -4.70
C PRO A 335 25.11 23.00 -3.40
N ARG A 336 23.79 22.88 -3.48
CA ARG A 336 22.99 22.47 -2.32
C ARG A 336 23.26 20.99 -2.02
N PRO A 337 23.39 20.60 -0.74
CA PRO A 337 23.63 19.20 -0.39
C PRO A 337 22.39 18.35 -0.64
N THR A 338 22.58 17.04 -0.78
CA THR A 338 21.46 16.08 -0.70
C THR A 338 21.03 15.97 0.76
N LEU A 339 19.72 16.07 1.03
CA LEU A 339 19.19 15.87 2.38
C LEU A 339 18.99 14.38 2.62
N SER A 340 19.31 13.89 3.81
CA SER A 340 19.07 12.49 4.11
C SER A 340 18.92 12.17 5.58
N ALA A 341 17.89 11.39 5.92
CA ALA A 341 17.63 10.95 7.26
C ALA A 341 17.39 9.44 7.32
N ARG A 342 17.96 8.79 8.34
CA ARG A 342 17.80 7.35 8.57
C ARG A 342 16.54 7.08 9.39
N MET A 343 15.78 6.07 8.98
CA MET A 343 14.60 5.56 9.68
C MET A 343 14.93 4.13 10.14
N LYS A 344 15.26 3.98 11.43
CA LYS A 344 15.68 2.70 12.01
C LYS A 344 14.63 2.16 12.96
N ALA A 345 14.20 0.92 12.76
CA ALA A 345 13.34 0.23 13.72
C ALA A 345 14.21 -0.45 14.81
N THR A 346 13.87 -0.23 16.08
CA THR A 346 14.51 -0.95 17.19
C THR A 346 13.95 -2.37 17.37
N GLU A 347 12.77 -2.62 16.82
CA GLU A 347 12.01 -3.86 16.90
C GLU A 347 11.55 -4.24 15.48
N GLN A 348 11.13 -5.49 15.29
CA GLN A 348 10.53 -5.92 14.03
C GLN A 348 9.25 -5.13 13.78
N LEU A 349 9.11 -4.53 12.60
CA LEU A 349 7.85 -3.92 12.20
C LEU A 349 6.81 -5.03 12.00
N CYS A 350 5.62 -4.80 12.53
CA CYS A 350 4.48 -5.71 12.41
C CYS A 350 3.30 -4.96 11.77
N ALA A 351 2.57 -5.64 10.90
CA ALA A 351 1.30 -5.14 10.40
C ALA A 351 0.33 -4.84 11.56
N PRO A 352 -0.57 -3.84 11.44
CA PRO A 352 -1.56 -3.54 12.46
C PRO A 352 -2.46 -4.77 12.69
N GLY A 353 -2.36 -5.37 13.87
CA GLY A 353 -3.17 -6.50 14.30
C GLY A 353 -3.97 -6.17 15.57
N ARG A 354 -4.96 -7.02 15.90
CA ARG A 354 -5.86 -6.83 17.05
C ARG A 354 -5.15 -6.72 18.41
N HIS A 355 -3.90 -7.17 18.49
CA HIS A 355 -3.12 -7.21 19.73
C HIS A 355 -1.77 -6.50 19.63
N SER A 356 -1.51 -5.75 18.57
CA SER A 356 -0.19 -5.14 18.40
C SER A 356 -0.04 -3.92 19.30
N SER A 357 0.88 -4.02 20.26
CA SER A 357 1.22 -2.95 21.20
C SER A 357 2.03 -1.86 20.50
N ARG A 358 1.49 -0.63 20.50
CA ARG A 358 2.07 0.73 20.42
C ARG A 358 3.28 1.06 19.51
N ARG A 359 4.01 0.13 18.87
CA ARG A 359 5.26 0.40 18.13
C ARG A 359 5.28 -0.26 16.74
N ASN A 360 4.17 -0.18 16.01
CA ASN A 360 4.11 -0.72 14.65
C ASN A 360 4.64 0.24 13.57
N GLN A 361 5.29 1.32 13.97
CA GLN A 361 5.79 2.33 13.05
C GLN A 361 7.09 2.96 13.54
N ILE A 362 7.95 3.30 12.59
CA ILE A 362 9.11 4.17 12.79
C ILE A 362 8.62 5.60 12.67
N ILE A 363 9.09 6.51 13.52
CA ILE A 363 8.81 7.94 13.45
C ILE A 363 10.13 8.67 13.26
N LEU A 364 10.17 9.56 12.28
CA LEU A 364 11.29 10.44 11.98
C LEU A 364 10.81 11.88 12.05
N LEU A 365 11.33 12.65 13.01
CA LEU A 365 11.05 14.07 13.10
C LEU A 365 11.74 14.81 11.94
N LEU A 366 11.00 15.64 11.20
CA LEU A 366 11.59 16.43 10.12
C LEU A 366 12.24 17.71 10.68
N ASP A 367 11.62 18.31 11.68
CA ASP A 367 12.09 19.55 12.33
C ASP A 367 12.86 19.23 13.62
N GLY A 368 14.18 19.35 13.60
CA GLY A 368 14.99 19.17 14.80
C GLY A 368 16.48 19.42 14.56
N ALA A 369 17.14 20.02 15.55
CA ALA A 369 18.59 20.21 15.54
C ALA A 369 19.35 18.88 15.44
N ASP A 370 18.74 17.80 15.94
CA ASP A 370 19.28 16.43 15.90
C ASP A 370 18.95 15.71 14.59
N SER A 371 18.20 16.32 13.67
CA SER A 371 18.00 15.77 12.34
C SER A 371 19.25 16.04 11.51
N ASP A 372 20.22 15.12 11.59
CA ASP A 372 21.46 15.12 10.77
C ASP A 372 21.20 15.29 9.26
N GLY A 373 19.95 15.12 8.83
CA GLY A 373 19.52 15.20 7.43
C GLY A 373 19.04 16.55 6.92
N GLY A 374 18.81 17.56 7.76
CA GLY A 374 18.37 18.89 7.29
C GLY A 374 16.98 18.92 6.63
N LEU A 375 16.12 17.92 6.90
CA LEU A 375 14.78 17.82 6.30
C LEU A 375 13.79 18.90 6.81
N GLY A 376 14.11 19.58 7.92
CA GLY A 376 13.28 20.66 8.48
C GLY A 376 13.06 21.81 7.49
N GLY A 377 13.95 21.97 6.50
CA GLY A 377 13.79 22.93 5.42
C GLY A 377 12.50 22.74 4.60
N LEU A 378 11.93 21.54 4.56
CA LEU A 378 10.75 21.21 3.77
C LEU A 378 9.46 21.90 4.25
N GLN A 379 9.43 22.39 5.49
CA GLN A 379 8.24 23.07 6.04
C GLN A 379 8.12 24.54 5.63
N TYR A 380 9.21 25.14 5.13
CA TYR A 380 9.24 26.57 4.82
C TYR A 380 8.90 26.86 3.36
N ALA A 381 8.06 27.86 3.13
CA ALA A 381 7.72 28.32 1.79
C ALA A 381 8.97 28.73 1.01
N GLY A 382 9.01 28.39 -0.29
CA GLY A 382 10.20 28.61 -1.14
C GLY A 382 11.34 27.64 -0.89
N CYS A 383 11.06 26.48 -0.26
CA CYS A 383 12.04 25.43 -0.08
C CYS A 383 12.63 25.02 -1.44
N PRO A 384 13.97 25.04 -1.60
CA PRO A 384 14.63 24.77 -2.88
C PRO A 384 14.56 23.32 -3.33
N TYR A 385 14.17 22.40 -2.44
CA TYR A 385 14.01 20.97 -2.73
C TYR A 385 12.62 20.66 -3.29
N LEU A 386 11.74 21.67 -3.35
CA LEU A 386 10.44 21.58 -4.00
C LEU A 386 10.53 22.24 -5.37
N SER A 387 9.87 21.61 -6.34
CA SER A 387 9.68 22.19 -7.66
C SER A 387 8.72 23.39 -7.57
N GLN A 388 8.61 24.19 -8.65
CA GLN A 388 7.77 25.40 -8.67
C GLN A 388 6.28 25.11 -8.42
N ASP A 389 5.84 23.90 -8.76
CA ASP A 389 4.52 23.33 -8.52
C ASP A 389 4.35 22.72 -7.12
N GLU A 390 5.32 22.96 -6.22
CA GLU A 390 5.41 22.38 -4.87
C GLU A 390 5.52 20.85 -4.87
N THR A 391 6.01 20.26 -5.96
CA THR A 391 6.26 18.82 -6.04
C THR A 391 7.54 18.46 -5.29
N LEU A 392 7.42 17.50 -4.36
CA LEU A 392 8.55 16.89 -3.65
C LEU A 392 8.95 15.59 -4.35
N ARG A 393 10.24 15.49 -4.70
CA ARG A 393 10.84 14.24 -5.19
C ARG A 393 11.76 13.70 -4.11
N PHE A 394 11.62 12.43 -3.77
CA PHE A 394 12.48 11.78 -2.78
C PHE A 394 12.58 10.28 -3.02
N ARG A 395 13.61 9.66 -2.45
CA ARG A 395 13.89 8.23 -2.53
C ARG A 395 13.92 7.63 -1.12
N LEU A 396 13.29 6.48 -0.94
CA LEU A 396 13.43 5.64 0.24
C LEU A 396 14.29 4.43 -0.14
N GLU A 397 15.49 4.34 0.41
CA GLU A 397 16.34 3.16 0.29
C GLU A 397 16.18 2.31 1.55
N ALA A 398 16.02 1.01 1.41
CA ALA A 398 15.76 0.15 2.55
C ALA A 398 16.37 -1.24 2.39
N ARG A 399 16.75 -1.83 3.52
CA ARG A 399 17.19 -3.23 3.62
C ARG A 399 16.40 -3.95 4.70
N LEU A 400 15.87 -5.13 4.37
CA LEU A 400 15.05 -5.98 5.25
C LEU A 400 15.90 -6.86 6.17
N THR A 401 16.84 -6.23 6.88
CA THR A 401 17.76 -6.91 7.79
C THR A 401 17.62 -6.34 9.20
N LYS A 402 17.92 -7.17 10.21
CA LYS A 402 18.06 -6.66 11.57
C LYS A 402 19.14 -5.57 11.54
N PRO A 403 18.87 -4.36 12.05
CA PRO A 403 19.91 -3.34 12.13
C PRO A 403 21.04 -3.92 12.96
N GLU A 404 22.22 -4.08 12.36
CA GLU A 404 23.40 -4.44 13.12
C GLU A 404 23.55 -3.36 14.20
N ALA A 405 23.85 -3.80 15.44
CA ALA A 405 24.35 -2.86 16.43
C ALA A 405 25.54 -2.21 15.75
N GLU A 406 25.47 -0.90 15.50
CA GLU A 406 26.53 -0.19 14.82
C GLU A 406 27.84 -0.67 15.43
N CYS A 407 28.69 -1.30 14.61
CA CYS A 407 30.04 -1.56 15.03
C CYS A 407 30.66 -0.17 15.13
N VAL A 408 30.50 0.46 16.30
CA VAL A 408 31.16 1.71 16.66
C VAL A 408 32.62 1.30 16.74
N ILE A 409 33.32 1.36 15.61
CA ILE A 409 34.77 1.39 15.62
C ILE A 409 35.09 2.79 16.18
N CYS A 410 35.27 2.82 17.50
CA CYS A 410 35.73 3.99 18.26
C CYS A 410 37.13 4.41 17.80
#